data_AF-A0A5D4KIB4-F1
#
_entry.id   AF-A0A5D4KIB4-F1
#
_cell.length_a   1.000
_cell.length_b   1.000
_cell.length_c   1.000
_cell.angle_alpha   90.00
_cell.angle_beta   90.00
_cell.angle_gamma   90.00
#
_symmetry.space_group_name_H-M   'P 1'
#
loop_
_entity.id
_entity.type
_entity.pdbx_description
1 polymer ?
#
loop_
_entity_poly.entity_id
_entity_poly.type
_entity_poly.pdbx_seq_one_letter_code
_entity_poly.pdbx_strand_id
1 'polypeptide(L)'
;MKNLAFKTFGVPTWSFLFGFLFVILSGFGGRIASSLSRVGNEDVWMVSDELTRAWTYIPLIVGIALLCLAVSTFSISYFFWQKRMS
;
A
#
# COMPACT_ATOMS: atom_id res chain seq x y z
N MET A 1 -28.55 -7.44 -1.82
CA MET A 1 -27.63 -6.55 -2.58
C MET A 1 -26.30 -6.27 -1.87
N LYS A 2 -26.27 -5.99 -0.55
CA LYS A 2 -25.02 -5.70 0.19
C LYS A 2 -23.92 -6.77 0.01
N ASN A 3 -24.24 -8.05 0.17
CA ASN A 3 -23.28 -9.14 0.00
C ASN A 3 -22.73 -9.28 -1.43
N LEU A 4 -23.51 -8.88 -2.44
CA LEU A 4 -23.06 -8.90 -3.82
C LEU A 4 -22.06 -7.77 -4.07
N ALA A 5 -22.35 -6.56 -3.60
CA ALA A 5 -21.43 -5.43 -3.70
C ALA A 5 -20.11 -5.70 -2.97
N PHE A 6 -20.15 -6.25 -1.75
CA PHE A 6 -18.93 -6.64 -1.02
C PHE A 6 -18.09 -7.68 -1.76
N LYS A 7 -18.72 -8.67 -2.41
CA LYS A 7 -17.99 -9.64 -3.23
C LYS A 7 -17.41 -9.02 -4.50
N THR A 8 -18.13 -8.10 -5.14
CA THR A 8 -17.72 -7.46 -6.40
C THR A 8 -16.61 -6.41 -6.22
N PHE A 9 -16.64 -5.66 -5.12
CA PHE A 9 -15.70 -4.57 -4.86
C PHE A 9 -14.62 -4.92 -3.82
N GLY A 10 -14.58 -6.16 -3.32
CA GLY A 10 -13.61 -6.57 -2.31
C GLY A 10 -12.15 -6.38 -2.74
N VAL A 11 -11.79 -6.83 -3.94
CA VAL A 11 -10.43 -6.69 -4.50
C VAL A 11 -10.03 -5.21 -4.64
N PRO A 12 -10.79 -4.34 -5.35
CA PRO A 12 -10.41 -2.95 -5.48
C PRO A 12 -10.35 -2.21 -4.14
N THR A 13 -11.27 -2.49 -3.21
CA THR A 13 -11.22 -1.89 -1.87
C THR A 13 -9.99 -2.33 -1.10
N TRP A 14 -9.66 -3.62 -1.09
CA TRP A 14 -8.46 -4.12 -0.41
C TRP A 14 -7.19 -3.53 -1.02
N SER A 15 -7.06 -3.57 -2.35
CA SER A 15 -5.91 -2.98 -3.04
C SER A 15 -5.77 -1.48 -2.77
N PHE A 16 -6.88 -0.74 -2.70
CA PHE A 16 -6.85 0.68 -2.35
C PHE A 16 -6.34 0.92 -0.92
N LEU A 17 -6.89 0.20 0.06
CA LEU A 17 -6.51 0.35 1.47
C LEU A 17 -5.05 0.00 1.71
N PHE A 18 -4.58 -1.12 1.17
CA PHE A 18 -3.18 -1.52 1.29
C PHE A 18 -2.26 -0.59 0.49
N GLY A 19 -2.65 -0.22 -0.74
CA GLY A 19 -1.89 0.73 -1.55
C GLY A 19 -1.65 2.05 -0.81
N PHE A 20 -2.70 2.61 -0.22
CA PHE A 20 -2.62 3.83 0.58
C PHE A 20 -1.75 3.66 1.83
N LEU A 21 -1.89 2.53 2.55
CA LEU A 21 -1.05 2.20 3.70
C LEU A 21 0.44 2.18 3.33
N PHE A 22 0.80 1.52 2.22
CA PHE A 22 2.18 1.43 1.76
C PHE A 22 2.76 2.78 1.33
N VAL A 23 1.95 3.65 0.72
CA VAL A 23 2.36 5.04 0.43
C VAL A 23 2.60 5.81 1.74
N ILE A 24 1.73 5.68 2.74
CA ILE A 24 1.97 6.32 4.05
C ILE A 24 3.27 5.81 4.67
N LEU A 25 3.50 4.49 4.68
CA LEU A 25 4.72 3.90 5.22
C LEU A 25 5.98 4.43 4.52
N SER A 26 5.93 4.65 3.20
CA SER A 26 7.05 5.26 2.47
C SER A 26 7.43 6.65 2.98
N GLY A 27 6.43 7.46 3.37
CA GLY A 27 6.66 8.79 3.94
C GLY A 27 7.36 8.77 5.29
N PHE A 28 7.36 7.62 5.97
CA PHE A 28 8.06 7.40 7.24
C PHE A 28 9.35 6.59 7.09
N GLY A 29 9.85 6.37 5.87
CA GLY A 29 10.97 5.48 5.58
C GLY A 29 12.21 5.69 6.46
N GLY A 30 12.62 6.95 6.69
CA GLY A 30 13.77 7.26 7.57
C GLY A 30 13.55 6.91 9.04
N ARG A 31 12.34 7.09 9.57
CA ARG A 31 12.01 6.72 10.96
C ARG A 31 11.99 5.19 11.13
N ILE A 32 11.46 4.49 10.13
CA ILE A 32 11.41 3.03 10.11
C ILE A 32 12.84 2.47 10.00
N ALA A 33 13.64 2.99 9.07
CA ALA A 33 15.03 2.59 8.89
C ALA A 33 15.84 2.78 10.19
N SER A 34 15.71 3.95 10.84
CA SER A 34 16.33 4.22 12.12
C SER A 34 15.91 3.21 13.19
N SER A 35 14.61 2.99 13.36
CA SER A 35 14.08 2.09 14.39
C SER A 35 14.55 0.65 14.20
N LEU A 36 14.70 0.19 12.96
CA LEU A 36 15.09 -1.18 12.63
C LEU A 36 16.61 -1.39 12.61
N SER A 37 17.41 -0.34 12.38
CA SER A 37 18.87 -0.45 12.39
C SER A 37 19.48 -0.33 13.79
N ARG A 38 18.68 -0.09 14.83
CA ARG A 38 19.16 0.03 16.20
C ARG A 38 19.82 -1.27 16.67
N VAL A 39 21.11 -1.21 16.97
CA VAL A 39 21.85 -2.34 17.55
C VAL A 39 21.90 -2.17 19.06
N GLY A 40 21.25 -3.08 19.79
CA GLY A 40 21.33 -3.13 21.26
C GLY A 40 20.80 -1.87 21.96
N ASN A 41 21.56 -1.36 22.93
CA ASN A 41 21.17 -0.26 23.81
C ASN A 41 21.94 1.04 23.51
N GLU A 42 22.50 1.18 22.31
CA GLU A 42 23.21 2.39 21.91
C GLU A 42 22.23 3.57 21.78
N ASP A 43 22.62 4.72 22.33
CA ASP A 43 21.84 5.96 22.28
C ASP A 43 21.99 6.68 20.93
N VAL A 44 23.06 6.38 20.19
CA VAL A 44 23.36 6.94 18.87
C VAL A 44 23.89 5.83 17.98
N TRP A 45 23.24 5.60 16.83
CA TRP A 45 23.71 4.67 15.80
C TRP A 45 23.57 5.31 14.42
N MET A 46 24.42 4.86 13.49
CA MET A 46 24.37 5.31 12.11
C MET A 46 23.30 4.52 11.35
N VAL A 47 22.41 5.23 10.67
CA VAL A 47 21.44 4.65 9.73
C VAL A 47 22.03 4.80 8.34
N SER A 48 22.14 3.71 7.58
CA SER A 48 22.66 3.81 6.22
C SER A 48 21.64 4.50 5.30
N ASP A 49 22.15 5.28 4.35
CA ASP A 49 21.34 5.96 3.34
C ASP A 49 20.60 4.94 2.48
N GLU A 50 21.22 3.78 2.22
CA GLU A 50 20.63 2.68 1.46
C GLU A 50 19.40 2.11 2.18
N LEU A 51 19.47 1.92 3.49
CA LEU A 51 18.35 1.40 4.28
C LEU A 51 17.19 2.40 4.30
N THR A 52 17.51 3.69 4.46
CA THR A 52 16.51 4.78 4.39
C THR A 52 15.84 4.83 3.02
N ARG A 53 16.63 4.73 1.94
CA ARG A 53 16.12 4.69 0.56
C ARG A 53 15.26 3.45 0.31
N ALA A 54 15.67 2.28 0.82
CA ALA A 54 14.90 1.05 0.67
C ALA A 54 13.51 1.17 1.35
N TRP A 55 13.47 1.65 2.59
CA TRP A 55 12.21 1.87 3.32
C TRP A 55 11.35 3.02 2.78
N THR A 56 11.94 3.90 1.96
CA THR A 56 11.19 4.94 1.24
C THR A 56 10.64 4.39 -0.07
N TYR A 57 11.50 3.88 -0.96
CA TYR A 57 11.11 3.58 -2.33
C TYR A 57 10.41 2.23 -2.51
N ILE A 58 10.76 1.18 -1.75
CA ILE A 58 10.10 -0.13 -1.90
C ILE A 58 8.62 -0.02 -1.51
N PRO A 59 8.25 0.51 -0.32
CA PRO A 59 6.85 0.69 0.02
C PRO A 59 6.12 1.63 -0.94
N LEU A 60 6.78 2.67 -1.44
CA LEU A 60 6.18 3.60 -2.40
C LEU A 60 5.81 2.89 -3.71
N ILE A 61 6.73 2.12 -4.29
CA ILE A 61 6.50 1.38 -5.54
C ILE A 61 5.37 0.36 -5.36
N VAL A 62 5.40 -0.40 -4.26
CA VAL A 62 4.33 -1.37 -3.93
C VAL A 62 2.99 -0.66 -3.75
N GLY A 63 2.98 0.47 -3.05
CA GLY A 63 1.79 1.28 -2.81
C GLY A 63 1.17 1.78 -4.11
N ILE A 64 1.98 2.38 -4.99
CA ILE A 64 1.54 2.85 -6.30
C ILE A 64 1.00 1.70 -7.16
N ALA A 65 1.70 0.56 -7.21
CA ALA A 65 1.25 -0.60 -7.97
C ALA A 65 -0.14 -1.10 -7.48
N LEU A 66 -0.35 -1.15 -6.17
CA LEU A 66 -1.64 -1.52 -5.58
C LEU A 66 -2.75 -0.50 -5.86
N LEU A 67 -2.43 0.80 -5.87
CA LEU A 67 -3.40 1.84 -6.24
C LEU A 67 -3.79 1.73 -7.72
N CYS A 68 -2.84 1.48 -8.61
CA CYS A 68 -3.13 1.20 -10.03
C CYS A 68 -4.02 -0.04 -10.19
N LEU A 69 -3.74 -1.10 -9.42
CA LEU A 69 -4.57 -2.30 -9.40
C LEU A 69 -5.98 -2.00 -8.89
N ALA A 70 -6.13 -1.17 -7.87
CA ALA A 70 -7.42 -0.76 -7.33
C ALA A 70 -8.27 -0.04 -8.38
N VAL A 71 -7.70 0.93 -9.09
CA VAL A 71 -8.42 1.67 -10.16
C VAL A 71 -8.82 0.73 -11.30
N SER A 72 -7.91 -0.13 -11.72
CA SER A 72 -8.14 -1.08 -12.82
C SER A 72 -9.25 -2.08 -12.47
N THR A 73 -9.13 -2.73 -11.31
CA THR A 73 -10.12 -3.72 -10.86
C THR A 73 -11.46 -3.10 -10.49
N PHE A 74 -11.47 -1.88 -9.96
CA PHE A 74 -12.71 -1.14 -9.72
C PHE A 74 -13.46 -0.88 -11.02
N SER A 75 -12.76 -0.39 -12.04
CA SER A 75 -13.35 -0.08 -13.34
C SER A 75 -13.97 -1.32 -13.99
N ILE A 76 -13.24 -2.44 -13.96
CA ILE A 76 -13.72 -3.74 -14.48
C ILE A 76 -14.94 -4.22 -13.69
N SER A 77 -14.84 -4.26 -12.35
CA SER A 77 -15.94 -4.70 -11.48
C SER A 77 -17.18 -3.84 -11.65
N TYR A 78 -17.02 -2.52 -11.78
CA TYR A 78 -18.13 -1.58 -11.97
C TYR A 78 -18.83 -1.81 -13.31
N PHE A 79 -18.08 -2.00 -14.40
CA PHE A 79 -18.64 -2.31 -15.72
C PHE A 79 -19.51 -3.57 -15.70
N PHE A 80 -19.01 -4.67 -15.13
CA PHE A 80 -19.79 -5.91 -15.03
C PHE A 80 -20.98 -5.79 -14.08
N TRP A 81 -20.84 -5.03 -13.00
CA TRP A 81 -21.93 -4.77 -12.06
C TRP A 81 -23.08 -4.02 -12.73
N GLN A 82 -22.79 -2.97 -13.50
CA GLN A 82 -23.78 -2.24 -14.28
C GLN A 82 -24.50 -3.16 -15.28
N LYS A 83 -23.74 -3.94 -16.06
CA LYS A 83 -24.33 -4.90 -17.02
C LYS A 83 -25.22 -5.95 -16.38
N ARG A 84 -24.97 -6.32 -15.12
CA ARG A 84 -25.78 -7.30 -14.40
C ARG A 84 -27.08 -6.70 -13.82
N MET A 85 -27.13 -5.38 -13.68
CA MET A 85 -28.28 -4.65 -13.15
C MET A 85 -29.17 -4.04 -14.23
N SER A 86 -28.64 -3.90 -15.45
CA SER A 86 -29.41 -3.62 -16.67
C SER A 86 -30.12 -4.87 -17.16
#